data_AF-A0A963IQL5-F1
#
_entry.id   AF-A0A963IQL5-F1
#
_cell.length_a   1.000
_cell.length_b   1.000
_cell.length_c   1.000
_cell.angle_alpha   90.00
_cell.angle_beta   90.00
_cell.angle_gamma   90.00
#
_symmetry.space_group_name_H-M   'P 1'
#
loop_
_entity.id
_entity.type
_entity.pdbx_description
1 polymer ?
#
loop_
_entity_poly.entity_id
_entity_poly.type
_entity_poly.pdbx_seq_one_letter_code
_entity_poly.pdbx_strand_id
1 'polypeptide(L)' 'MSIAGLDAWLNTPQGQYVMAWERAKVDTVVADVFGYNAIQLGLPQYDLLAQNRIPLRQLAHDSGRVDVLCDLR' A
#
# COMPACT_ATOMS: atom_id res chain seq x y z
N MET A 1 -8.20 10.48 6.59
CA MET A 1 -7.64 11.80 6.20
C MET A 1 -6.51 11.54 5.23
N SER A 2 -6.69 11.91 3.96
CA SER A 2 -5.59 11.93 2.98
C SER A 2 -4.70 13.15 3.25
N ILE A 3 -3.38 13.00 3.08
CA ILE A 3 -2.47 14.13 3.17
C ILE A 3 -2.53 14.91 1.85
N ALA A 4 -3.00 16.15 1.95
CA ALA A 4 -3.35 16.95 0.78
C ALA A 4 -2.18 17.06 -0.21
N GLY A 5 -2.44 16.71 -1.48
CA GLY A 5 -1.46 16.80 -2.56
C GLY A 5 -0.45 15.65 -2.65
N LEU A 6 -0.50 14.65 -1.77
CA LEU A 6 0.44 13.53 -1.82
C LEU A 6 0.36 12.77 -3.14
N ASP A 7 -0.84 12.42 -3.61
CA ASP A 7 -0.98 11.67 -4.86
C ASP A 7 -0.37 12.43 -6.05
N ALA A 8 -0.57 13.75 -6.10
CA ALA A 8 0.05 14.58 -7.13
C ALA A 8 1.58 14.58 -7.01
N TRP A 9 2.11 14.67 -5.79
CA TRP A 9 3.54 14.63 -5.53
C TRP A 9 4.17 13.27 -5.88
N LEU A 10 3.51 12.16 -5.56
CA LEU A 10 3.98 10.80 -5.87
C LEU A 10 4.10 10.55 -7.38
N ASN A 11 3.38 11.32 -8.20
CA ASN A 11 3.47 11.28 -9.65
C ASN A 11 4.61 12.15 -10.23
N THR A 12 5.31 12.93 -9.40
CA THR A 12 6.53 13.66 -9.83
C THR A 12 7.73 12.71 -9.92
N PRO A 13 8.80 13.06 -10.69
CA PRO A 13 10.01 12.25 -10.73
C PRO A 13 10.63 11.97 -9.36
N GLN A 14 10.59 12.94 -8.45
CA GLN A 14 11.11 12.82 -7.09
C GLN A 14 10.22 11.86 -6.27
N GLY A 15 8.90 11.99 -6.38
CA GLY A 15 7.95 11.10 -5.73
C GLY A 15 8.10 9.66 -6.20
N GLN A 16 8.26 9.44 -7.51
CA GLN A 16 8.51 8.12 -8.09
C GLN A 16 9.84 7.52 -7.62
N TYR A 17 10.89 8.33 -7.52
CA TYR A 17 12.17 7.89 -6.97
C TYR A 17 12.02 7.41 -5.51
N VAL A 18 11.38 8.22 -4.67
CA VAL A 18 11.13 7.88 -3.26
C VAL A 18 10.27 6.61 -3.17
N MET A 19 9.21 6.50 -3.95
CA MET A 19 8.36 5.31 -3.95
C MET A 19 9.04 4.06 -4.46
N ALA A 20 9.95 4.17 -5.43
CA ALA A 20 10.74 3.03 -5.88
C ALA A 20 11.65 2.52 -4.76
N TRP A 21 12.31 3.42 -4.04
CA TRP A 21 13.11 3.07 -2.87
C TRP A 21 12.25 2.46 -1.75
N GLU A 22 11.12 3.08 -1.43
CA GLU A 22 10.20 2.63 -0.38
C GLU A 22 9.67 1.22 -0.69
N ARG A 23 9.21 0.98 -1.92
CA ARG A 23 8.71 -0.34 -2.33
C ARG A 23 9.76 -1.42 -2.19
N ALA A 24 11.00 -1.14 -2.62
CA ALA A 24 12.08 -2.11 -2.46
C ALA A 24 12.35 -2.44 -0.98
N LYS A 25 12.18 -1.48 -0.06
CA LYS A 25 12.29 -1.74 1.38
C LYS A 25 11.11 -2.54 1.90
N VAL A 26 9.89 -2.13 1.58
CA VAL A 26 8.67 -2.83 2.00
C VAL A 26 8.69 -4.28 1.52
N ASP A 27 9.03 -4.53 0.25
CA ASP A 27 9.14 -5.87 -0.33
C ASP A 27 10.06 -6.79 0.50
N THR A 28 11.19 -6.26 0.97
CA THR A 28 12.11 -7.05 1.82
C THR A 28 11.55 -7.34 3.20
N VAL A 29 10.81 -6.39 3.78
CA VAL A 29 10.23 -6.54 5.12
C VAL A 29 9.07 -7.54 5.07
N VAL A 30 8.14 -7.37 4.14
CA VAL A 30 6.90 -8.18 4.10
C VAL A 30 7.16 -9.62 3.67
N ALA A 31 8.27 -9.89 2.98
CA ALA A 31 8.66 -11.25 2.59
C ALA A 31 8.95 -12.18 3.78
N ASP A 32 9.32 -11.61 4.94
CA ASP A 32 9.71 -12.34 6.15
C ASP A 32 8.72 -12.12 7.32
N VAL A 33 7.50 -11.65 7.02
CA VAL A 33 6.43 -11.52 8.02
C VAL A 33 5.58 -12.79 8.06
N PHE A 34 5.37 -13.32 9.27
CA PHE A 34 4.52 -14.47 9.54
C PHE A 34 3.17 -14.04 10.10
N GLY A 35 2.10 -14.73 9.71
CA GLY A 35 0.74 -14.45 10.18
C GLY A 35 -0.32 -15.17 9.35
N TYR A 36 -1.59 -14.91 9.68
CA TYR A 36 -2.74 -15.47 8.96
C TYR A 36 -3.31 -14.51 7.92
N ASN A 37 -3.33 -13.21 8.23
CA ASN A 37 -3.94 -12.17 7.40
C ASN A 37 -2.98 -10.99 7.28
N ALA A 38 -2.83 -10.45 6.07
CA ALA A 38 -2.10 -9.22 5.80
C ALA A 38 -3.07 -8.17 5.25
N ILE A 39 -3.06 -6.97 5.82
CA ILE A 39 -3.91 -5.87 5.38
C ILE A 39 -3.04 -4.69 5.00
N GLN A 40 -3.19 -4.19 3.78
CA GLN A 40 -2.65 -2.91 3.34
C GLN A 40 -3.68 -1.81 3.60
N LEU A 41 -3.25 -0.71 4.22
CA LEU A 41 -4.08 0.46 4.45
C LEU A 41 -3.51 1.63 3.65
N GLY A 42 -4.32 2.26 2.80
CA GLY A 42 -3.84 3.39 2.02
C GLY A 42 -3.12 3.00 0.73
N LEU A 43 -2.77 4.03 -0.04
CA LEU A 43 -1.99 3.94 -1.29
C LEU A 43 -2.47 2.84 -2.26
N PRO A 44 -3.77 2.79 -2.60
CA PRO A 44 -4.34 1.72 -3.43
C PRO A 44 -3.73 1.63 -4.84
N GLN A 45 -3.02 2.68 -5.28
CA GLN A 45 -2.26 2.70 -6.52
C GLN A 45 -0.99 1.83 -6.50
N TYR A 46 -0.59 1.28 -5.34
CA TYR A 46 0.61 0.45 -5.19
C TYR A 46 0.30 -0.85 -4.46
N ASP A 47 0.76 -1.97 -5.02
CA ASP A 47 0.73 -3.27 -4.35
C ASP A 47 1.95 -3.41 -3.43
N LEU A 48 1.78 -3.08 -2.15
CA LEU A 48 2.84 -3.13 -1.13
C LEU A 48 2.90 -4.49 -0.42
N LEU A 49 1.99 -5.41 -0.72
CA LEU A 49 1.98 -6.77 -0.20
C LEU A 49 2.40 -7.80 -1.27
N ALA A 50 2.91 -7.35 -2.41
CA ALA A 50 3.30 -8.19 -3.54
C ALA A 50 4.20 -9.37 -3.12
N GLN A 51 5.20 -9.10 -2.28
CA GLN A 51 6.15 -10.10 -1.76
C GLN A 51 5.72 -10.78 -0.45
N ASN A 52 4.60 -10.37 0.14
CA ASN A 52 4.09 -11.00 1.35
C ASN A 52 3.58 -12.42 1.05
N ARG A 53 3.99 -13.39 1.86
CA ARG A 53 3.66 -14.82 1.67
C ARG A 53 2.39 -15.28 2.40
N ILE A 54 1.76 -14.42 3.19
CA ILE A 54 0.49 -14.70 3.84
C ILE A 54 -0.59 -14.84 2.76
N PRO A 55 -1.40 -15.93 2.73
CA PRO A 55 -2.36 -16.16 1.65
C PRO A 55 -3.49 -15.12 1.58
N LEU A 56 -4.05 -14.74 2.74
CA LEU A 56 -5.08 -13.71 2.80
C LEU A 56 -4.41 -12.33 2.83
N ARG A 57 -4.37 -11.67 1.68
CA ARG A 57 -3.95 -10.27 1.53
C ARG A 57 -5.17 -9.45 1.16
N GLN A 58 -5.38 -8.35 1.85
CA GLN A 58 -6.50 -7.43 1.61
C GLN A 58 -5.99 -6.00 1.51
N LEU A 59 -6.47 -5.26 0.53
CA LEU A 59 -6.31 -3.82 0.43
C LEU A 59 -7.55 -3.13 0.99
N ALA A 60 -7.35 -2.23 1.95
CA ALA A 60 -8.42 -1.40 2.50
C ALA A 60 -8.19 0.08 2.21
N HIS A 61 -9.23 0.74 1.71
CA HIS A 61 -9.25 2.17 1.40
C HIS A 61 -10.67 2.73 1.48
N ASP A 62 -10.81 4.05 1.56
CA ASP A 62 -12.11 4.74 1.57
C ASP A 62 -12.78 4.85 0.19
N SER A 63 -12.08 4.44 -0.87
CA SER A 63 -12.47 4.65 -2.27
C SER A 63 -11.62 3.81 -3.22
N GLY A 64 -12.11 3.61 -4.46
CA GLY A 64 -11.39 2.89 -5.51
C GLY A 64 -11.68 1.39 -5.55
N ARG A 65 -10.89 0.65 -6.35
CA ARG A 65 -10.99 -0.81 -6.46
C ARG A 65 -10.16 -1.46 -5.35
N VAL A 66 -10.81 -1.75 -4.23
CA VAL A 66 -10.19 -2.33 -3.03
C VAL A 66 -10.96 -3.55 -2.55
N ASP A 67 -10.34 -4.41 -1.75
CA ASP A 67 -10.98 -5.59 -1.19
C ASP A 67 -11.93 -5.23 -0.05
N VAL A 68 -11.56 -4.21 0.74
CA VAL A 68 -12.33 -3.71 1.88
C VAL A 68 -12.54 -2.21 1.74
N LEU A 69 -13.78 -1.79 1.51
CA LEU A 69 -14.15 -0.37 1.52
C LEU A 69 -14.32 0.11 2.96
N CYS A 70 -13.51 1.08 3.39
CA CYS A 70 -13.61 1.69 4.69
C CYS A 70 -14.63 2.84 4.67
N ASP A 71 -15.72 2.69 5.39
CA ASP A 71 -16.71 3.76 5.61
C ASP A 71 -16.48 4.37 7.00
N LEU A 72 -16.01 5.61 7.03
CA LEU A 72 -15.84 6.39 8.25
C LEU A 72 -17.13 7.18 8.52
N ARG A 73 -18.17 6.49 8.98
CA ARG A 73 -19.39 7.13 9.51
C ARG A 73 -19.19 7.63 10.93
#